data_AF-A0A2U1KDL1-F1
#
_entry.id   AF-A0A2U1KDL1-F1
#
_cell.length_a   1.000
_cell.length_b   1.000
_cell.length_c   1.000
_cell.angle_alpha   90.00
_cell.angle_beta   90.00
_cell.angle_gamma   90.00
#
_symmetry.space_group_name_H-M   'P 1'
#
loop_
_entity.id
_entity.type
_entity.pdbx_description
1 polymer ?
#
loop_
_entity_poly.entity_id
_entity_poly.type
_entity_poly.pdbx_seq_one_letter_code
_entity_poly.pdbx_strand_id
1 'polypeptide(L)'
;MYTYNLSVIRYTPAHLLCTHIICQSQLSKYRCKKQKDAEAILYQKEKEAQAQKAIAEAAFYARQKVADGELYAKQKEAEGLVAIAQAQGVDMSKLMGALGGNYAAVRDYLMINGGMYQELAKINGEAVKGLEPKISIWTGANGSGEGGDGGAMKEVAGVYKMLAPLLDTVHEQTKYVPPSWLGTIAES
;
A
#
# COMPACT_ATOMS: atom_id res chain seq x y z
N MET A 1 -1.86 76.57 50.94
CA MET A 1 -1.54 77.85 50.27
C MET A 1 -0.89 77.54 48.93
N TYR A 2 -1.62 77.66 47.82
CA TYR A 2 -1.11 78.12 46.52
C TYR A 2 -2.30 78.71 45.78
N THR A 3 -2.35 80.04 45.76
CA THR A 3 -3.42 80.86 45.22
C THR A 3 -3.23 80.99 43.70
N TYR A 4 -4.16 80.46 42.91
CA TYR A 4 -4.19 80.70 41.47
C TYR A 4 -4.78 82.09 41.22
N ASN A 5 -3.91 83.06 40.96
CA ASN A 5 -4.28 84.41 40.53
C ASN A 5 -4.76 84.36 39.07
N LEU A 6 -6.07 84.40 38.84
CA LEU A 6 -6.65 84.60 37.51
C LEU A 6 -6.58 86.09 37.16
N SER A 7 -5.43 86.54 36.65
CA SER A 7 -5.33 87.83 35.99
C SER A 7 -6.10 87.77 34.66
N VAL A 8 -7.25 88.44 34.59
CA VAL A 8 -8.06 88.58 33.37
C VAL A 8 -7.33 89.51 32.40
N ILE A 9 -6.51 88.93 31.52
CA ILE A 9 -5.87 89.66 30.41
C ILE A 9 -6.98 90.03 29.41
N ARG A 10 -7.32 91.32 29.30
CA ARG A 10 -8.22 91.82 28.25
C ARG A 10 -7.47 91.86 26.91
N TYR A 11 -7.57 90.79 26.14
CA TYR A 11 -7.04 90.76 24.76
C TYR A 11 -7.86 91.68 23.86
N THR A 12 -7.20 92.53 23.09
CA THR A 12 -7.83 93.32 22.03
C THR A 12 -8.50 92.38 21.00
N PRO A 13 -9.66 92.73 20.42
CA PRO A 13 -10.41 91.85 19.51
C PRO A 13 -9.59 91.35 18.30
N ALA A 14 -8.60 92.14 17.85
CA ALA A 14 -7.66 91.74 16.80
C ALA A 14 -6.76 90.54 17.18
N HIS A 15 -6.38 90.43 18.46
CA HIS A 15 -5.51 89.35 18.95
C HIS A 15 -6.29 88.04 19.09
N LEU A 16 -7.57 88.10 19.48
CA LEU A 16 -8.48 86.95 19.54
C LEU A 16 -8.73 86.37 18.14
N LEU A 17 -8.99 87.23 17.14
CA LEU A 17 -9.15 86.81 15.74
C LEU A 17 -7.88 86.14 15.20
N CYS A 18 -6.70 86.70 15.49
CA CYS A 18 -5.43 86.11 15.08
C CYS A 18 -5.23 84.70 15.66
N THR A 19 -5.48 84.51 16.96
CA THR A 19 -5.37 83.18 17.60
C THR A 19 -6.38 82.16 17.05
N HIS A 20 -7.59 82.59 16.71
CA HIS A 20 -8.60 81.71 16.13
C HIS A 20 -8.21 81.24 14.72
N ILE A 21 -7.70 82.14 13.87
CA ILE A 21 -7.22 81.82 12.53
C ILE A 21 -6.04 80.84 12.58
N ILE A 22 -5.09 81.04 13.51
CA ILE A 22 -3.97 80.12 13.72
C ILE A 22 -4.47 78.75 14.17
N CYS A 23 -5.42 78.70 15.11
CA CYS A 23 -6.00 77.45 15.58
C CYS A 23 -6.69 76.66 14.44
N GLN A 24 -7.50 77.34 13.62
CA GLN A 24 -8.15 76.73 12.45
C GLN A 24 -7.12 76.21 11.41
N SER A 25 -6.04 76.96 11.17
CA SER A 25 -4.96 76.55 10.26
C SER A 25 -4.19 75.30 10.76
N GLN A 26 -3.96 75.19 12.07
CA GLN A 26 -3.32 74.01 12.65
C GLN A 26 -4.25 72.79 12.63
N LEU A 27 -5.54 72.99 12.91
CA LEU A 27 -6.56 71.94 12.85
C LEU A 27 -6.73 71.37 11.43
N SER A 28 -6.71 72.22 10.40
CA SER A 28 -6.80 71.78 9.01
C SER A 28 -5.57 70.98 8.57
N LYS A 29 -4.37 71.40 8.95
CA LYS A 29 -3.12 70.65 8.71
C LYS A 29 -3.13 69.29 9.40
N TYR A 30 -3.56 69.24 10.67
CA TYR A 30 -3.67 68.00 11.43
C TYR A 30 -4.65 67.02 10.78
N ARG A 31 -5.83 67.51 10.34
CA ARG A 31 -6.85 66.69 9.68
C ARG A 31 -6.38 66.14 8.33
N CYS A 32 -5.73 66.98 7.52
CA CYS A 32 -5.16 66.57 6.24
C CYS A 32 -4.08 65.49 6.41
N LYS A 33 -3.20 65.62 7.42
CA LYS A 33 -2.17 64.63 7.71
C LYS A 33 -2.79 63.27 8.08
N LYS A 34 -3.77 63.27 8.98
CA LYS A 34 -4.49 62.05 9.39
C LYS A 34 -5.23 61.39 8.22
N GLN A 35 -5.82 62.16 7.31
CA GLN A 35 -6.47 61.63 6.12
C GLN A 35 -5.46 60.96 5.17
N LYS A 36 -4.32 61.62 4.90
CA LYS A 36 -3.27 61.04 4.04
C LYS A 36 -2.66 59.77 4.63
N ASP A 37 -2.44 59.75 5.94
CA ASP A 37 -1.93 58.55 6.63
C ASP A 37 -2.94 57.39 6.53
N ALA A 38 -4.24 57.67 6.73
CA ALA A 38 -5.30 56.66 6.62
C ALA A 38 -5.45 56.13 5.17
N GLU A 39 -5.38 57.01 4.18
CA GLU A 39 -5.46 56.65 2.77
C GLU A 39 -4.24 55.81 2.32
N ALA A 40 -3.03 56.15 2.78
CA ALA A 40 -1.84 55.37 2.53
C ALA A 40 -1.93 53.95 3.13
N ILE A 41 -2.47 53.82 4.35
CA ILE A 41 -2.68 52.51 4.99
C ILE A 41 -3.72 51.69 4.21
N LEU A 42 -4.84 52.31 3.81
CA LEU A 42 -5.87 51.63 3.03
C LEU A 42 -5.34 51.14 1.68
N TYR A 43 -4.61 52.00 0.96
CA TYR A 43 -4.00 51.63 -0.31
C TYR A 43 -3.03 50.45 -0.16
N GLN A 44 -2.20 50.46 0.88
CA GLN A 44 -1.27 49.37 1.17
C GLN A 44 -2.02 48.06 1.46
N LYS A 45 -3.08 48.11 2.27
CA LYS A 45 -3.90 46.95 2.62
C LYS A 45 -4.65 46.39 1.41
N GLU A 46 -5.15 47.25 0.54
CA GLU A 46 -5.81 46.83 -0.69
C GLU A 46 -4.83 46.12 -1.63
N LYS A 47 -3.61 46.65 -1.78
CA LYS A 47 -2.57 46.01 -2.59
C LYS A 47 -2.11 44.67 -2.02
N GLU A 48 -1.96 44.58 -0.71
CA GLU A 48 -1.68 43.30 -0.03
C GLU A 48 -2.79 42.27 -0.28
N ALA A 49 -4.06 42.68 -0.15
CA ALA A 49 -5.21 41.81 -0.39
C ALA A 49 -5.31 41.37 -1.86
N GLN A 50 -5.07 42.28 -2.81
CA GLN A 50 -5.03 41.95 -4.24
C GLN A 50 -3.90 40.97 -4.55
N ALA A 51 -2.70 41.19 -3.99
CA ALA A 51 -1.57 40.28 -4.16
C ALA A 51 -1.89 38.89 -3.59
N GLN A 52 -2.48 38.80 -2.40
CA GLN A 52 -2.89 37.53 -1.80
C GLN A 52 -3.95 36.81 -2.65
N LYS A 53 -4.93 37.54 -3.19
CA LYS A 53 -5.94 36.97 -4.10
C LYS A 53 -5.28 36.40 -5.36
N ALA A 54 -4.40 37.17 -6.00
CA ALA A 54 -3.69 36.71 -7.20
C ALA A 54 -2.84 35.46 -6.94
N ILE A 55 -2.17 35.39 -5.78
CA ILE A 55 -1.40 34.20 -5.38
C ILE A 55 -2.32 33.00 -5.16
N ALA A 56 -3.45 33.18 -4.48
CA ALA A 56 -4.42 32.11 -4.23
C ALA A 56 -5.04 31.60 -5.53
N GLU A 57 -5.41 32.50 -6.45
CA GLU A 57 -5.93 32.16 -7.77
C GLU A 57 -4.90 31.40 -8.62
N ALA A 58 -3.65 31.85 -8.64
CA ALA A 58 -2.57 31.16 -9.34
C ALA A 58 -2.33 29.75 -8.76
N ALA A 59 -2.33 29.61 -7.44
CA ALA A 59 -2.19 28.32 -6.78
C ALA A 59 -3.37 27.38 -7.06
N PHE A 60 -4.60 27.91 -7.08
CA PHE A 60 -5.79 27.15 -7.43
C PHE A 60 -5.73 26.67 -8.89
N TYR A 61 -5.40 27.57 -9.82
CA TYR A 61 -5.28 27.24 -11.24
C TYR A 61 -4.20 26.18 -11.49
N ALA A 62 -3.05 26.30 -10.82
CA ALA A 62 -1.99 25.29 -10.91
C ALA A 62 -2.48 23.91 -10.44
N ARG A 63 -3.15 23.84 -9.29
CA ARG A 63 -3.72 22.57 -8.78
C ARG A 63 -4.79 22.01 -9.69
N GLN A 64 -5.65 22.86 -10.24
CA GLN A 64 -6.68 22.46 -11.19
C GLN A 64 -6.06 21.83 -12.43
N LYS A 65 -5.01 22.45 -13.00
CA LYS A 65 -4.31 21.89 -14.17
C LYS A 65 -3.64 20.55 -13.90
N VAL A 66 -3.07 20.36 -12.72
CA VAL A 66 -2.51 19.07 -12.32
C VAL A 66 -3.62 18.01 -12.21
N ALA A 67 -4.72 18.33 -11.52
CA ALA A 67 -5.85 17.41 -11.37
C ALA A 67 -6.50 17.06 -12.72
N ASP A 68 -6.68 18.04 -13.61
CA ASP A 68 -7.20 17.85 -14.96
C ASP A 68 -6.26 16.94 -15.79
N GLY A 69 -4.94 17.12 -15.64
CA GLY A 69 -3.94 16.28 -16.29
C GLY A 69 -3.96 14.83 -15.80
N GLU A 70 -4.07 14.63 -14.48
CA GLU A 70 -4.21 13.30 -13.88
C GLU A 70 -5.50 12.60 -14.32
N LEU A 71 -6.61 13.34 -14.33
CA LEU A 71 -7.91 12.82 -14.79
C LEU A 71 -7.85 12.42 -16.26
N TYR A 72 -7.23 13.24 -17.11
CA TYR A 72 -7.03 12.93 -18.52
C TYR A 72 -6.16 11.67 -18.72
N ALA A 73 -5.06 11.54 -17.97
CA ALA A 73 -4.21 10.36 -18.01
C ALA A 73 -4.97 9.09 -17.61
N LYS A 74 -5.71 9.14 -16.49
CA LYS A 74 -6.52 8.01 -16.01
C LYS A 74 -7.64 7.64 -16.98
N GLN A 75 -8.27 8.63 -17.61
CA GLN A 75 -9.26 8.38 -18.65
C GLN A 75 -8.65 7.67 -19.85
N LYS A 76 -7.47 8.10 -20.30
CA LYS A 76 -6.77 7.44 -21.42
C LYS A 76 -6.31 6.02 -21.08
N GLU A 77 -5.86 5.78 -19.85
CA GLU A 77 -5.58 4.42 -19.36
C GLU A 77 -6.83 3.54 -19.40
N ALA A 78 -7.97 4.05 -18.91
CA ALA A 78 -9.24 3.32 -18.92
C ALA A 78 -9.74 3.05 -20.35
N GLU A 79 -9.65 4.02 -21.26
CA GLU A 79 -9.98 3.85 -22.67
C GLU A 79 -9.10 2.77 -23.32
N GLY A 80 -7.80 2.74 -23.00
CA GLY A 80 -6.89 1.70 -23.46
C GLY A 80 -7.28 0.31 -22.96
N LEU A 81 -7.63 0.18 -21.67
CA LEU A 81 -8.10 -1.09 -21.11
C LEU A 81 -9.41 -1.57 -21.73
N VAL A 82 -10.35 -0.66 -21.99
CA VAL A 82 -11.59 -0.97 -22.69
C VAL A 82 -11.31 -1.45 -24.11
N ALA A 83 -10.38 -0.81 -24.84
CA ALA A 83 -10.00 -1.25 -26.17
C ALA A 83 -9.38 -2.66 -26.17
N ILE A 84 -8.52 -2.98 -25.20
CA ILE A 84 -7.95 -4.32 -25.03
C ILE A 84 -9.03 -5.34 -24.70
N ALA A 85 -9.93 -5.03 -23.75
CA ALA A 85 -11.03 -5.91 -23.39
C ALA A 85 -11.99 -6.16 -24.56
N GLN A 86 -12.27 -5.12 -25.36
CA GLN A 86 -13.07 -5.25 -26.58
C GLN A 86 -12.35 -6.12 -27.61
N ALA A 87 -11.05 -5.94 -27.82
CA ALA A 87 -10.27 -6.79 -28.71
C ALA A 87 -10.31 -8.27 -28.28
N GLN A 88 -10.09 -8.54 -26.99
CA GLN A 88 -10.19 -9.89 -26.42
C GLN A 88 -11.59 -10.48 -26.58
N GLY A 89 -12.65 -9.68 -26.35
CA GLY A 89 -14.03 -10.11 -26.53
C GLY A 89 -14.37 -10.42 -27.99
N VAL A 90 -13.91 -9.59 -28.93
CA VAL A 90 -14.08 -9.82 -30.37
C VAL A 90 -13.33 -11.09 -30.81
N ASP A 91 -12.11 -11.29 -30.34
CA ASP A 91 -11.32 -12.48 -30.66
C ASP A 91 -11.97 -13.75 -30.10
N MET A 92 -12.47 -13.71 -28.87
CA MET A 92 -13.22 -14.82 -28.27
C MET A 92 -14.51 -15.13 -29.05
N SER A 93 -15.22 -14.10 -29.49
CA SER A 93 -16.43 -14.25 -30.32
C SER A 93 -16.13 -14.85 -31.69
N LYS A 94 -15.06 -14.38 -32.36
CA LYS A 94 -14.58 -14.94 -33.62
C LYS A 94 -14.17 -16.40 -33.48
N LEU A 95 -13.44 -16.74 -32.43
CA LEU A 95 -13.03 -18.11 -32.13
C LEU A 95 -14.24 -19.02 -31.89
N MET A 96 -15.23 -18.54 -31.12
CA MET A 96 -16.49 -19.24 -30.91
C MET A 96 -17.25 -19.49 -32.21
N GLY A 97 -17.30 -18.49 -33.11
CA GLY A 97 -17.90 -18.63 -34.43
C GLY A 97 -17.15 -19.61 -35.34
N ALA A 98 -15.82 -19.55 -35.37
CA ALA A 98 -14.99 -20.44 -36.18
C ALA A 98 -15.09 -21.91 -35.76
N LEU A 99 -15.28 -22.16 -34.46
CA LEU A 99 -15.44 -23.50 -33.89
C LEU A 99 -16.92 -23.97 -33.84
N GLY A 100 -17.82 -23.27 -34.54
CA GLY A 100 -19.23 -23.67 -34.68
C GLY A 100 -20.03 -23.62 -33.38
N GLY A 101 -19.64 -22.76 -32.43
CA GLY A 101 -20.30 -22.64 -31.12
C GLY A 101 -19.96 -23.75 -30.13
N ASN A 102 -19.00 -24.61 -30.43
CA ASN A 102 -18.58 -25.67 -29.52
C ASN A 102 -17.68 -25.10 -28.41
N TYR A 103 -18.28 -24.87 -27.24
CA TYR A 103 -17.59 -24.35 -26.06
C TYR A 103 -16.40 -25.21 -25.61
N ALA A 104 -16.48 -26.54 -25.73
CA ALA A 104 -15.41 -27.43 -25.28
C ALA A 104 -14.14 -27.22 -26.12
N ALA A 105 -14.28 -27.13 -27.45
CA ALA A 105 -13.15 -26.90 -28.34
C ALA A 105 -12.49 -25.52 -28.11
N VAL A 106 -13.30 -24.48 -27.87
CA VAL A 106 -12.81 -23.14 -27.54
C VAL A 106 -12.02 -23.14 -26.23
N ARG A 107 -12.58 -23.76 -25.19
CA ARG A 107 -11.92 -23.90 -23.88
C ARG A 107 -10.59 -24.63 -24.02
N ASP A 108 -10.57 -25.77 -24.69
CA ASP A 108 -9.36 -26.58 -24.84
C ASP A 108 -8.28 -25.81 -25.62
N TYR A 109 -8.67 -25.10 -26.68
CA TYR A 109 -7.76 -24.21 -27.40
C TYR A 109 -7.17 -23.12 -26.50
N LEU A 110 -8.00 -22.45 -25.68
CA LEU A 110 -7.52 -21.44 -24.72
C LEU A 110 -6.57 -22.04 -23.69
N MET A 111 -6.86 -23.23 -23.15
CA MET A 111 -6.01 -23.88 -22.16
C MET A 111 -4.67 -24.35 -22.75
N ILE A 112 -4.66 -24.78 -24.01
CA ILE A 112 -3.43 -25.13 -24.74
C ILE A 112 -2.61 -23.89 -25.05
N ASN A 113 -3.23 -22.84 -25.61
CA ASN A 113 -2.54 -21.61 -25.99
C ASN A 113 -2.01 -20.84 -24.76
N GLY A 114 -2.77 -20.85 -23.65
CA GLY A 114 -2.37 -20.27 -22.38
C GLY A 114 -1.31 -21.05 -21.62
N GLY A 115 -0.80 -22.17 -22.15
CA GLY A 115 0.29 -22.92 -21.54
C GLY A 115 -0.05 -23.65 -20.24
N MET A 116 -1.32 -23.71 -19.85
CA MET A 116 -1.78 -24.29 -18.58
C MET A 116 -1.30 -25.74 -18.40
N TYR A 117 -1.28 -26.52 -19.49
CA TYR A 117 -0.79 -27.90 -19.47
C TYR A 117 0.73 -27.98 -19.23
N GLN A 118 1.51 -27.02 -19.74
CA GLN A 118 2.96 -26.96 -19.50
C GLN A 118 3.25 -26.58 -18.05
N GLU A 119 2.50 -25.61 -17.49
CA GLU A 119 2.61 -25.23 -16.09
C GLU A 119 2.23 -26.36 -15.14
N LEU A 120 1.12 -27.06 -15.41
CA LEU A 120 0.68 -28.20 -14.60
C LEU A 120 1.72 -29.33 -14.62
N ALA A 121 2.29 -29.63 -15.79
CA ALA A 121 3.36 -30.62 -15.91
C ALA A 121 4.61 -30.20 -15.14
N LYS A 122 4.98 -28.92 -15.17
CA LYS A 122 6.11 -28.38 -14.42
C LYS A 122 5.89 -28.49 -12.91
N ILE A 123 4.74 -28.07 -12.40
CA ILE A 123 4.39 -28.15 -10.96
C ILE A 123 4.43 -29.61 -10.49
N ASN A 124 3.84 -30.52 -11.27
CA ASN A 124 3.85 -31.95 -10.94
C ASN A 124 5.28 -32.52 -10.98
N GLY A 125 6.10 -32.12 -11.95
CA GLY A 125 7.51 -32.50 -12.03
C GLY A 125 8.34 -31.99 -10.86
N GLU A 126 8.11 -30.74 -10.43
CA GLU A 126 8.75 -30.15 -9.26
C GLU A 126 8.31 -30.83 -7.95
N ALA A 127 7.02 -31.15 -7.81
CA ALA A 127 6.51 -31.89 -6.66
C ALA A 127 7.11 -33.30 -6.58
N VAL A 128 7.18 -34.03 -7.70
CA VAL A 128 7.82 -35.36 -7.75
C VAL A 128 9.33 -35.28 -7.51
N LYS A 129 9.99 -34.21 -7.96
CA LYS A 129 11.41 -33.97 -7.67
C LYS A 129 11.65 -33.66 -6.19
N GLY A 130 10.74 -32.91 -5.56
CA GLY A 130 10.80 -32.60 -4.13
C GLY A 130 10.48 -33.79 -3.21
N LEU A 131 9.90 -34.85 -3.76
CA LEU A 131 9.60 -36.10 -3.04
C LEU A 131 10.81 -37.01 -2.85
N GLU A 132 12.05 -36.56 -3.15
CA GLU A 132 13.33 -37.29 -3.07
C GLU A 132 13.21 -38.58 -2.26
N PRO A 133 12.82 -39.70 -2.91
CA PRO A 133 12.50 -40.89 -2.16
C PRO A 133 13.83 -41.38 -1.59
N LYS A 134 14.00 -41.26 -0.27
CA LYS A 134 15.04 -41.99 0.47
C LYS A 134 14.72 -43.47 0.30
N ILE A 135 15.21 -44.05 -0.78
CA ILE A 135 15.20 -45.49 -1.01
C ILE A 135 16.13 -46.06 0.05
N SER A 136 15.56 -46.52 1.17
CA SER A 136 16.24 -47.44 2.06
C SER A 136 16.40 -48.75 1.31
N ILE A 137 17.58 -48.94 0.73
CA ILE A 137 17.96 -50.19 0.08
C ILE A 137 17.97 -51.26 1.18
N TRP A 138 16.95 -52.13 1.18
CA TRP A 138 16.95 -53.34 2.00
C TRP A 138 18.01 -54.29 1.44
N THR A 139 19.25 -54.13 1.89
CA THR A 139 20.32 -55.09 1.59
C THR A 139 20.21 -56.23 2.61
N GLY A 140 19.13 -57.00 2.52
CA GLY A 140 18.86 -58.18 3.34
C GLY A 140 19.18 -59.47 2.59
N ALA A 141 20.47 -59.79 2.50
CA ALA A 141 21.04 -61.12 2.31
C ALA A 141 20.56 -61.97 1.10
N ASN A 142 21.31 -61.89 0.00
CA ASN A 142 21.69 -63.10 -0.73
C ASN A 142 22.72 -63.85 0.13
N GLY A 143 22.36 -65.02 0.63
CA GLY A 143 23.23 -65.85 1.47
C GLY A 143 22.69 -67.28 1.55
N SER A 144 23.21 -68.13 0.69
CA SER A 144 23.13 -69.60 0.76
C SER A 144 23.44 -70.12 2.18
N GLY A 145 22.56 -70.95 2.74
CA GLY A 145 22.83 -71.68 3.98
C GLY A 145 21.66 -72.56 4.44
N GLU A 146 21.87 -73.86 4.40
CA GLU A 146 21.01 -74.93 4.92
C GLU A 146 20.59 -74.75 6.40
N GLY A 147 19.40 -75.29 6.71
CA GLY A 147 19.15 -75.98 7.98
C GLY A 147 18.28 -75.28 9.02
N GLY A 148 17.26 -76.00 9.51
CA GLY A 148 16.79 -75.86 10.90
C GLY A 148 15.38 -75.32 11.11
N ASP A 149 14.44 -76.26 11.28
CA ASP A 149 13.29 -76.26 12.20
C ASP A 149 12.96 -74.98 13.01
N GLY A 150 11.72 -74.49 12.94
CA GLY A 150 11.23 -73.41 13.81
C GLY A 150 10.19 -72.45 13.21
N GLY A 151 9.05 -72.95 12.72
CA GLY A 151 8.00 -72.17 12.03
C GLY A 151 7.32 -71.05 12.84
N ALA A 152 7.39 -71.04 14.17
CA ALA A 152 6.70 -70.05 15.01
C ALA A 152 7.54 -68.81 15.36
N MET A 153 8.87 -68.89 15.35
CA MET A 153 9.74 -67.74 15.67
C MET A 153 9.96 -66.80 14.48
N LYS A 154 9.77 -67.27 13.25
CA LYS A 154 9.96 -66.47 12.02
C LYS A 154 8.84 -65.44 11.83
N GLU A 155 7.61 -65.77 12.23
CA GLU A 155 6.46 -64.87 12.19
C GLU A 155 6.50 -63.86 13.34
N VAL A 156 6.86 -64.29 14.56
CA VAL A 156 7.05 -63.39 15.71
C VAL A 156 8.24 -62.44 15.49
N ALA A 157 9.34 -62.91 14.90
CA ALA A 157 10.45 -62.05 14.49
C ALA A 157 10.09 -61.14 13.31
N GLY A 158 9.17 -61.57 12.42
CA GLY A 158 8.60 -60.74 11.36
C GLY A 158 7.74 -59.61 11.91
N VAL A 159 6.86 -59.90 12.88
CA VAL A 159 6.04 -58.89 13.58
C VAL A 159 6.91 -57.96 14.42
N TYR A 160 7.93 -58.47 15.11
CA TYR A 160 8.87 -57.64 15.88
C TYR A 160 9.72 -56.73 14.97
N LYS A 161 10.08 -57.20 13.76
CA LYS A 161 10.73 -56.38 12.72
C LYS A 161 9.82 -55.39 12.02
N MET A 162 8.51 -55.64 11.97
CA MET A 162 7.54 -54.65 11.49
C MET A 162 7.20 -53.62 12.57
N LEU A 163 7.27 -54.01 13.84
CA LEU A 163 7.00 -53.14 14.97
C LEU A 163 8.18 -52.19 15.25
N ALA A 164 9.43 -52.60 15.03
CA ALA A 164 10.59 -51.73 15.26
C ALA A 164 10.57 -50.40 14.44
N PRO A 165 10.29 -50.40 13.11
CA PRO A 165 10.10 -49.17 12.35
C PRO A 165 8.88 -48.35 12.79
N LEU A 166 7.82 -49.02 13.26
CA LEU A 166 6.62 -48.37 13.79
C LEU A 166 6.92 -47.68 15.14
N LEU A 167 7.78 -48.28 15.97
CA LEU A 167 8.26 -47.68 17.21
C LEU A 167 9.25 -46.54 16.97
N ASP A 168 10.12 -46.64 15.97
CA ASP A 168 11.03 -45.53 15.59
C ASP A 168 10.24 -44.32 15.06
N THR A 169 9.25 -44.55 14.18
CA THR A 169 8.38 -43.47 13.68
C THR A 169 7.53 -42.84 14.80
N VAL A 170 7.02 -43.64 15.75
CA VAL A 170 6.30 -43.12 16.92
C VAL A 170 7.25 -42.39 17.87
N HIS A 171 8.48 -42.86 18.05
CA HIS A 171 9.48 -42.20 18.90
C HIS A 171 9.90 -40.83 18.33
N GLU A 172 10.14 -40.73 17.02
CA GLU A 172 10.44 -39.46 16.35
C GLU A 172 9.25 -38.49 16.35
N GLN A 173 8.01 -38.98 16.29
CA GLN A 173 6.81 -38.13 16.24
C GLN A 173 6.25 -37.74 17.61
N THR A 174 6.48 -38.52 18.67
CA THR A 174 5.88 -38.28 20.00
C THR A 174 6.86 -38.07 21.14
N LYS A 175 8.18 -38.25 20.91
CA LYS A 175 9.25 -38.16 21.93
C LYS A 175 8.93 -38.93 23.22
N TYR A 176 8.25 -40.06 23.12
CA TYR A 176 7.97 -40.92 24.28
C TYR A 176 9.04 -42.01 24.37
N VAL A 177 9.68 -42.13 25.53
CA VAL A 177 10.64 -43.20 25.83
C VAL A 177 9.86 -44.39 26.40
N PRO A 178 9.89 -45.57 25.77
CA PRO A 178 9.17 -46.72 26.28
C PRO A 178 9.75 -47.18 27.63
N PRO A 179 8.91 -47.71 28.54
CA PRO A 179 9.32 -48.09 29.89
C PRO A 179 10.38 -49.20 29.90
N SER A 180 11.24 -49.16 30.92
CA SER A 180 12.53 -49.84 31.08
C SER A 180 12.57 -51.37 30.92
N TRP A 181 11.43 -52.06 30.81
CA TRP A 181 11.37 -53.50 30.55
C TRP A 181 11.34 -53.85 29.05
N LEU A 182 11.16 -52.87 28.14
CA LEU A 182 11.22 -53.04 26.68
C LEU A 182 12.64 -52.87 26.11
N GLY A 183 13.63 -52.60 26.97
CA GLY A 183 15.02 -52.42 26.59
C GLY A 183 15.40 -50.94 26.42
N THR A 184 16.57 -50.57 26.94
CA THR A 184 17.18 -49.26 26.78
C THR A 184 17.80 -49.19 25.38
N ILE A 185 17.36 -48.24 24.57
CA ILE A 185 18.09 -47.83 23.37
C ILE A 185 19.41 -47.22 23.85
N ALA A 186 20.53 -47.89 23.57
CA ALA A 186 21.86 -47.31 23.76
C ALA A 186 22.04 -46.21 22.70
N GLU A 187 22.08 -44.97 23.17
CA GLU A 187 22.29 -43.78 22.37
C GLU A 187 23.75 -43.76 21.87
N SER A 188 23.94 -43.73 20.55
CA SER A 188 25.21 -43.39 19.87
C SER A 188 24.95 -42.41 18.75
#